data_AF-V7C9C0-F1
#
_entry.id   AF-V7C9C0-F1
#
_cell.length_a   1.000
_cell.length_b   1.000
_cell.length_c   1.000
_cell.angle_alpha   90.00
_cell.angle_beta   90.00
_cell.angle_gamma   90.00
#
_symmetry.space_group_name_H-M   'P 1'
#
loop_
_entity.id
_entity.type
_entity.pdbx_description
1 polymer ?
#
loop_
_entity_poly.entity_id
_entity_poly.type
_entity_poly.pdbx_seq_one_letter_code
_entity_poly.pdbx_strand_id
1 'polypeptide(L)'
;SASSTFELSTMQRTQAHRYVLFNCPEVTPFIEEFKGHLRRMFRGRRISNTKIERSVNKDFINWFPQRINNPDISSTVSDDLKYLSQGPTPHARRFSAFNVNGFKFRTESREHGLKTQNSGVYLTSSTSCVASRADQNIREADLAYYGKLEDIIELNYYGRFKVTLFKCKWADITGDRGLRKDPWGFTSVNFSRLIHMGD
;
A
#
# COMPACT_ATOMS: atom_id res chain seq x y z
N SER A 1 1.45 23.23 -5.19
CA SER A 1 0.95 22.69 -6.48
C SER A 1 -0.53 22.92 -6.57
N ALA A 2 -1.06 23.31 -7.73
CA ALA A 2 -2.51 23.31 -7.93
C ALA A 2 -3.06 21.90 -7.71
N SER A 3 -4.16 21.78 -6.96
CA SER A 3 -4.84 20.52 -6.70
C SER A 3 -6.28 20.59 -7.17
N SER A 4 -6.79 19.54 -7.78
CA SER A 4 -8.22 19.39 -8.07
C SER A 4 -8.86 18.46 -7.05
N THR A 5 -10.16 18.63 -6.81
CA THR A 5 -10.96 17.72 -5.97
C THR A 5 -11.73 16.77 -6.87
N PHE A 6 -11.83 15.51 -6.48
CA PHE A 6 -12.62 14.50 -7.18
C PHE A 6 -13.23 13.50 -6.19
N GLU A 7 -14.25 12.78 -6.63
CA GLU A 7 -14.86 11.71 -5.85
C GLU A 7 -14.21 10.36 -6.20
N LEU A 8 -13.83 9.60 -5.18
CA LEU A 8 -13.31 8.25 -5.30
C LEU A 8 -14.47 7.28 -5.54
N SER A 9 -14.30 6.35 -6.49
CA SER A 9 -15.21 5.22 -6.59
C SER A 9 -15.14 4.35 -5.31
N THR A 10 -16.19 3.58 -5.02
CA THR A 10 -16.20 2.66 -3.87
C THR A 10 -14.99 1.73 -3.87
N MET A 11 -14.58 1.24 -5.04
CA MET A 11 -13.42 0.37 -5.20
C MET A 11 -12.12 1.12 -4.89
N GLN A 12 -11.91 2.31 -5.46
CA GLN A 12 -10.73 3.14 -5.20
C GLN A 12 -10.63 3.51 -3.72
N ARG A 13 -11.74 3.91 -3.10
CA ARG A 13 -11.81 4.24 -1.68
C ARG A 13 -11.43 3.04 -0.81
N THR A 14 -11.95 1.86 -1.14
CA THR A 14 -11.66 0.61 -0.43
C THR A 14 -10.19 0.20 -0.56
N GLN A 15 -9.63 0.23 -1.78
CA GLN A 15 -8.23 -0.11 -2.03
C GLN A 15 -7.28 0.89 -1.34
N ALA A 16 -7.55 2.19 -1.46
CA ALA A 16 -6.75 3.24 -0.84
C ALA A 16 -6.81 3.16 0.69
N HIS A 17 -8.00 2.98 1.26
CA HIS A 17 -8.15 2.84 2.70
C HIS A 17 -7.48 1.57 3.25
N ARG A 18 -7.63 0.43 2.55
CA ARG A 18 -6.90 -0.80 2.87
C ARG A 18 -5.40 -0.53 2.91
N TYR A 19 -4.85 0.10 1.88
CA TYR A 19 -3.42 0.43 1.85
C TYR A 19 -2.99 1.26 3.07
N VAL A 20 -3.78 2.27 3.46
CA VAL A 20 -3.49 3.06 4.67
C VAL A 20 -3.47 2.18 5.92
N LEU A 21 -4.48 1.34 6.13
CA LEU A 21 -4.55 0.48 7.32
C LEU A 21 -3.35 -0.46 7.45
N PHE A 22 -2.92 -1.07 6.34
CA PHE A 22 -1.80 -2.02 6.34
C PHE A 22 -0.42 -1.35 6.46
N ASN A 23 -0.31 -0.04 6.22
CA ASN A 23 0.93 0.73 6.32
C ASN A 23 0.91 1.72 7.51
N CYS A 24 -0.04 1.57 8.44
CA CYS A 24 -0.17 2.40 9.64
C CYS A 24 0.35 1.62 10.85
N PRO A 25 1.48 2.04 11.48
CA PRO A 25 2.04 1.35 12.65
C PRO A 25 1.06 1.21 13.81
N GLU A 26 0.18 2.20 14.01
CA GLU A 26 -0.86 2.20 15.04
C GLU A 26 -1.91 1.09 14.82
N VAL A 27 -2.06 0.60 13.59
CA VAL A 27 -3.01 -0.46 13.22
C VAL A 27 -2.38 -1.86 13.35
N THR A 28 -1.05 -1.98 13.36
CA THR A 28 -0.32 -3.25 13.45
C THR A 28 -0.78 -4.16 14.61
N PRO A 29 -0.98 -3.67 15.85
CA PRO A 29 -1.45 -4.52 16.95
C PRO A 29 -2.82 -5.16 16.67
N PHE A 30 -3.71 -4.44 15.99
CA PHE A 30 -5.05 -4.94 15.63
C PHE A 30 -4.99 -5.97 14.50
N ILE A 31 -4.05 -5.82 13.56
CA ILE A 31 -3.79 -6.82 12.51
C ILE A 31 -3.35 -8.14 13.17
N GLU A 32 -2.43 -8.09 14.13
CA GLU A 32 -1.96 -9.29 14.84
C GLU A 32 -3.04 -9.89 15.75
N GLU A 33 -3.86 -9.06 16.40
CA GLU A 33 -5.05 -9.52 17.13
C GLU A 33 -6.00 -10.29 16.20
N PHE A 34 -6.28 -9.75 15.00
CA PHE A 34 -7.16 -10.40 14.03
C PHE A 34 -6.57 -11.72 13.52
N LYS A 35 -5.26 -11.78 13.22
CA LYS A 35 -4.57 -13.04 12.90
C LYS A 35 -4.71 -14.06 14.03
N GLY A 36 -4.57 -13.63 15.28
CA GLY A 36 -4.79 -14.46 16.47
C GLY A 36 -6.23 -14.97 16.57
N HIS A 37 -7.22 -14.14 16.26
CA HIS A 37 -8.63 -14.54 16.19
C HIS A 37 -8.86 -15.61 15.11
N LEU A 38 -8.35 -15.40 13.89
CA LEU A 38 -8.44 -16.37 12.80
C LEU A 38 -7.82 -17.71 13.19
N ARG A 39 -6.61 -17.70 13.77
CA ARG A 39 -5.94 -18.94 14.25
C ARG A 39 -6.78 -19.69 15.28
N ARG A 40 -7.49 -18.99 16.16
CA ARG A 40 -8.39 -19.60 17.15
C ARG A 40 -9.68 -20.15 16.53
N MET A 41 -10.28 -19.45 15.58
CA MET A 41 -11.50 -19.90 14.90
C MET A 41 -11.30 -21.22 14.14
N PHE A 42 -10.10 -21.45 13.57
CA PHE A 42 -9.80 -22.66 12.82
C PHE A 42 -9.19 -23.81 13.66
N ARG A 43 -9.35 -23.78 14.99
CA ARG A 43 -8.90 -24.88 15.88
C ARG A 43 -9.47 -26.22 15.39
N GLY A 44 -8.59 -27.13 14.98
CA GLY A 44 -8.94 -28.45 14.42
C GLY A 44 -8.49 -28.68 12.97
N ARG A 45 -8.09 -27.64 12.23
CA ARG A 45 -7.42 -27.76 10.93
C ARG A 45 -6.16 -26.89 10.92
N ARG A 46 -5.01 -27.46 10.52
CA ARG A 46 -3.77 -26.67 10.32
C ARG A 46 -3.99 -25.73 9.14
N ILE A 47 -4.34 -24.48 9.42
CA ILE A 47 -4.49 -23.45 8.39
C ILE A 47 -3.12 -22.94 7.97
N SER A 48 -2.87 -22.82 6.67
CA SER A 48 -1.61 -22.27 6.18
C SER A 48 -1.54 -20.76 6.43
N ASN A 49 -0.33 -20.24 6.64
CA ASN A 49 -0.09 -18.79 6.77
C ASN A 49 -0.63 -18.03 5.56
N THR A 50 -0.49 -18.57 4.34
CA THR A 50 -1.07 -17.97 3.13
C THR A 50 -2.59 -17.79 3.21
N LYS A 51 -3.31 -18.74 3.82
CA LYS A 51 -4.77 -18.62 3.96
C LYS A 51 -5.14 -17.59 5.03
N ILE A 52 -4.37 -17.50 6.12
CA ILE A 52 -4.52 -16.43 7.12
C ILE A 52 -4.32 -15.07 6.45
N GLU A 53 -3.21 -14.86 5.74
CA GLU A 53 -2.92 -13.58 5.08
C GLU A 53 -3.98 -13.18 4.05
N ARG A 54 -4.53 -14.15 3.30
CA ARG A 54 -5.68 -13.88 2.42
C ARG A 54 -6.92 -13.42 3.19
N SER A 55 -7.25 -14.08 4.30
CA SER A 55 -8.37 -13.67 5.17
C SER A 55 -8.13 -12.31 5.80
N VAL A 56 -6.91 -12.01 6.25
CA VAL A 56 -6.55 -10.68 6.75
C VAL A 56 -6.77 -9.62 5.67
N ASN A 57 -6.21 -9.81 4.47
CA ASN A 57 -6.37 -8.86 3.37
C ASN A 57 -7.83 -8.64 2.96
N LYS A 58 -8.67 -9.67 3.06
CA LYS A 58 -10.08 -9.61 2.67
C LYS A 58 -10.97 -9.03 3.77
N ASP A 59 -10.83 -9.52 4.98
CA ASP A 59 -11.85 -9.40 6.02
C ASP A 59 -11.47 -8.38 7.10
N PHE A 60 -10.18 -8.00 7.21
CA PHE A 60 -9.71 -7.05 8.23
C PHE A 60 -10.42 -5.69 8.15
N ILE A 61 -10.67 -5.19 6.94
CA ILE A 61 -11.35 -3.89 6.76
C ILE A 61 -12.77 -3.86 7.34
N ASN A 62 -13.43 -5.02 7.43
CA ASN A 62 -14.76 -5.14 8.02
C ASN A 62 -14.69 -5.42 9.52
N TRP A 63 -13.66 -6.15 9.96
CA TRP A 63 -13.45 -6.48 11.36
C TRP A 63 -12.93 -5.30 12.18
N PHE A 64 -12.02 -4.50 11.63
CA PHE A 64 -11.35 -3.41 12.34
C PHE A 64 -12.33 -2.37 12.93
N PRO A 65 -13.36 -1.90 12.21
CA PRO A 65 -14.35 -0.99 12.78
C PRO A 65 -15.19 -1.61 13.90
N GLN A 66 -15.48 -2.91 13.81
CA GLN A 66 -16.20 -3.62 14.88
C GLN A 66 -15.35 -3.69 16.14
N ARG A 67 -14.04 -3.92 15.97
CA ARG A 67 -13.09 -3.95 17.08
C ARG A 67 -12.96 -2.60 17.74
N ILE A 68 -12.74 -1.54 16.96
CA ILE A 68 -12.55 -0.16 17.45
C ILE A 68 -13.79 0.37 18.18
N ASN A 69 -14.99 0.01 17.70
CA ASN A 69 -16.25 0.42 18.33
C ASN A 69 -16.69 -0.50 19.49
N ASN A 70 -15.89 -1.51 19.87
CA ASN A 70 -16.21 -2.34 21.03
C ASN A 70 -16.12 -1.50 22.32
N PRO A 71 -17.20 -1.44 23.14
CA PRO A 71 -17.21 -0.73 24.41
C PRO A 71 -16.02 -1.05 25.32
N ASP A 72 -15.56 -2.30 25.33
CA ASP A 72 -14.49 -2.81 26.18
C ASP A 72 -13.15 -2.09 25.99
N ILE A 73 -12.90 -1.54 24.80
CA ILE A 73 -11.67 -0.80 24.50
C ILE A 73 -11.90 0.65 24.09
N SER A 74 -13.15 1.04 23.90
CA SER A 74 -13.54 2.35 23.36
C SER A 74 -12.90 3.55 24.08
N SER A 75 -12.66 3.43 25.39
CA SER A 75 -12.03 4.45 26.25
C SER A 75 -10.50 4.53 26.10
N THR A 76 -9.86 3.47 25.60
CA THR A 76 -8.40 3.35 25.43
C THR A 76 -7.94 3.64 24.00
N VAL A 77 -8.87 3.67 23.05
CA VAL A 77 -8.57 3.89 21.64
C VAL A 77 -8.46 5.39 21.34
N SER A 78 -7.38 5.78 20.66
CA SER A 78 -7.17 7.15 20.21
C SER A 78 -8.23 7.59 19.20
N ASP A 79 -8.52 8.89 19.14
CA ASP A 79 -9.47 9.40 18.16
C ASP A 79 -8.99 9.15 16.72
N ASP A 80 -7.68 9.18 16.47
CA ASP A 80 -7.14 8.86 15.14
C ASP A 80 -7.47 7.44 14.68
N LEU A 81 -7.43 6.46 15.58
CA LEU A 81 -7.89 5.09 15.29
C LEU A 81 -9.39 5.02 15.04
N LYS A 82 -10.20 5.82 15.74
CA LYS A 82 -11.66 5.92 15.47
C LYS A 82 -11.91 6.46 14.06
N TYR A 83 -11.23 7.53 13.66
CA TYR A 83 -11.33 8.08 12.30
C TYR A 83 -10.78 7.11 11.24
N LEU A 84 -9.66 6.43 11.50
CA LEU A 84 -9.17 5.37 10.62
C LEU A 84 -10.22 4.27 10.45
N SER A 85 -10.89 3.85 11.52
CA SER A 85 -11.91 2.80 11.44
C SER A 85 -13.13 3.18 10.60
N GLN A 86 -13.42 4.47 10.45
CA GLN A 86 -14.52 4.96 9.61
C GLN A 86 -14.16 4.98 8.11
N GLY A 87 -12.86 4.98 7.79
CA GLY A 87 -12.36 5.18 6.45
C GLY A 87 -12.33 6.67 6.02
N PRO A 88 -11.77 6.95 4.83
CA PRO A 88 -11.68 8.31 4.32
C PRO A 88 -13.03 8.78 3.75
N THR A 89 -13.21 10.10 3.66
CA THR A 89 -14.35 10.68 2.93
C THR A 89 -14.32 10.28 1.45
N PRO A 90 -15.48 10.27 0.75
CA PRO A 90 -15.52 10.01 -0.69
C PRO A 90 -14.67 10.98 -1.53
N HIS A 91 -14.47 12.20 -1.04
CA HIS A 91 -13.75 13.25 -1.75
C HIS A 91 -12.25 13.21 -1.42
N ALA A 92 -11.43 13.26 -2.45
CA ALA A 92 -9.97 13.33 -2.36
C ALA A 92 -9.42 14.50 -3.18
N ARG A 93 -8.23 14.96 -2.82
CA ARG A 93 -7.47 15.92 -3.63
C ARG A 93 -6.52 15.17 -4.56
N ARG A 94 -6.35 15.66 -5.79
CA ARG A 94 -5.40 15.15 -6.77
C ARG A 94 -4.32 16.19 -7.05
N PHE A 95 -3.08 15.74 -7.19
CA PHE A 95 -1.92 16.58 -7.47
C PHE A 95 -1.17 16.06 -8.70
N SER A 96 -0.66 17.00 -9.50
CA SER A 96 0.25 16.69 -10.62
C SER A 96 1.72 16.72 -10.22
N ALA A 97 2.03 17.27 -9.04
CA ALA A 97 3.37 17.29 -8.46
C ALA A 97 3.29 17.45 -6.93
N PHE A 98 4.17 16.78 -6.21
CA PHE A 98 4.18 16.77 -4.74
C PHE A 98 5.61 16.84 -4.20
N ASN A 99 5.81 17.68 -3.18
CA ASN A 99 7.11 17.82 -2.51
C ASN A 99 7.04 17.10 -1.17
N VAL A 100 7.96 16.17 -0.91
CA VAL A 100 8.07 15.46 0.37
C VAL A 100 9.53 15.09 0.63
N ASN A 101 9.99 15.27 1.88
CA ASN A 101 11.35 14.96 2.32
C ASN A 101 12.47 15.56 1.43
N GLY A 102 12.25 16.77 0.89
CA GLY A 102 13.21 17.44 0.00
C GLY A 102 13.17 16.98 -1.47
N PHE A 103 12.36 15.98 -1.80
CA PHE A 103 12.18 15.49 -3.17
C PHE A 103 10.91 16.05 -3.82
N LYS A 104 10.97 16.33 -5.12
CA LYS A 104 9.84 16.82 -5.92
C LYS A 104 9.39 15.77 -6.92
N PHE A 105 8.30 15.09 -6.63
CA PHE A 105 7.73 14.11 -7.53
C PHE A 105 6.76 14.75 -8.52
N ARG A 106 6.69 14.23 -9.74
CA ARG A 106 5.76 14.67 -10.80
C ARG A 106 5.07 13.47 -11.40
N THR A 107 3.78 13.59 -11.69
CA THR A 107 3.09 12.53 -12.44
C THR A 107 3.63 12.46 -13.86
N GLU A 108 3.63 11.27 -14.47
CA GLU A 108 4.03 11.10 -15.88
C GLU A 108 3.28 12.05 -16.82
N SER A 109 1.98 12.24 -16.57
CA SER A 109 1.14 13.17 -17.34
C SER A 109 1.62 14.61 -17.26
N ARG A 110 2.18 15.04 -16.13
CA ARG A 110 2.66 16.41 -15.92
C ARG A 110 3.95 16.69 -16.66
N GLU A 111 4.79 15.68 -16.84
CA GLU A 111 6.09 15.81 -17.49
C GLU A 111 6.12 15.36 -18.94
N HIS A 112 4.98 14.94 -19.48
CA HIS A 112 4.85 14.63 -20.90
C HIS A 112 5.28 15.82 -21.77
N GLY A 113 6.24 15.58 -22.67
CA GLY A 113 6.82 16.61 -23.54
C GLY A 113 7.88 17.51 -22.88
N LEU A 114 8.20 17.34 -21.60
CA LEU A 114 9.28 18.07 -20.95
C LEU A 114 10.64 17.41 -21.20
N LYS A 115 11.71 18.22 -21.19
CA LYS A 115 13.10 17.73 -21.33
C LYS A 115 13.58 16.90 -20.12
N THR A 116 13.00 17.11 -18.94
CA THR A 116 13.39 16.45 -17.69
C THR A 116 12.25 15.66 -17.11
N GLN A 117 12.53 14.44 -16.66
CA GLN A 117 11.58 13.53 -16.03
C GLN A 117 11.95 13.30 -14.56
N ASN A 118 10.95 13.31 -13.68
CA ASN A 118 11.06 12.99 -12.26
C ASN A 118 9.81 12.25 -11.74
N SER A 119 9.24 11.38 -12.58
CA SER A 119 8.15 10.45 -12.22
C SER A 119 8.64 9.08 -11.75
N GLY A 120 9.95 8.82 -11.80
CA GLY A 120 10.52 7.57 -11.31
C GLY A 120 10.35 7.43 -9.79
N VAL A 121 9.94 6.24 -9.35
CA VAL A 121 9.82 5.88 -7.92
C VAL A 121 10.61 4.60 -7.68
N TYR A 122 11.35 4.55 -6.58
CA TYR A 122 12.05 3.37 -6.11
C TYR A 122 11.63 3.08 -4.68
N LEU A 123 11.35 1.82 -4.39
CA LEU A 123 10.98 1.34 -3.05
C LEU A 123 11.72 0.04 -2.77
N THR A 124 12.36 -0.04 -1.61
CA THR A 124 12.86 -1.31 -1.06
C THR A 124 11.87 -1.77 0.01
N SER A 125 11.35 -3.00 -0.15
CA SER A 125 10.39 -3.58 0.80
C SER A 125 10.95 -4.88 1.36
N SER A 126 11.15 -4.92 2.68
CA SER A 126 11.52 -6.13 3.40
C SER A 126 10.33 -7.07 3.43
N THR A 127 10.44 -8.20 2.74
CA THR A 127 9.35 -9.17 2.57
C THR A 127 9.79 -10.52 3.12
N SER A 128 8.97 -11.12 3.98
CA SER A 128 9.16 -12.51 4.41
C SER A 128 8.79 -13.44 3.26
N CYS A 129 9.78 -14.03 2.60
CA CYS A 129 9.60 -14.97 1.50
C CYS A 129 10.07 -16.37 1.89
N VAL A 130 9.55 -17.39 1.20
CA VAL A 130 10.01 -18.77 1.38
C VAL A 130 11.24 -18.97 0.50
N ALA A 131 12.33 -19.47 1.06
CA ALA A 131 13.62 -19.57 0.38
C ALA A 131 13.55 -20.38 -0.93
N SER A 132 12.75 -21.46 -0.99
CA SER A 132 12.38 -22.14 -2.23
C SER A 132 11.18 -23.08 -2.04
N ARG A 133 10.70 -23.75 -3.11
CA ARG A 133 9.70 -24.83 -2.97
C ARG A 133 10.24 -26.02 -2.17
N ALA A 134 11.56 -26.23 -2.14
CA ALA A 134 12.22 -27.32 -1.42
C ALA A 134 12.62 -26.95 0.01
N ASP A 135 12.94 -25.67 0.25
CA ASP A 135 13.26 -25.11 1.57
C ASP A 135 12.16 -24.16 2.00
N GLN A 136 11.28 -24.64 2.89
CA GLN A 136 10.15 -23.88 3.41
C GLN A 136 10.54 -22.86 4.50
N ASN A 137 11.83 -22.68 4.77
CA ASN A 137 12.27 -21.66 5.71
C ASN A 137 11.91 -20.26 5.20
N ILE A 138 11.29 -19.48 6.10
CA ILE A 138 10.95 -18.09 5.85
C ILE A 138 12.22 -17.26 6.06
N ARG A 139 12.61 -16.49 5.04
CA ARG A 139 13.69 -15.51 5.12
C ARG A 139 13.12 -14.13 4.83
N GLU A 140 13.63 -13.12 5.51
CA GLU A 140 13.41 -11.74 5.11
C GLU A 140 14.35 -11.41 3.96
N ALA A 141 13.78 -10.89 2.88
CA ALA A 141 14.52 -10.41 1.74
C ALA A 141 14.07 -8.99 1.40
N ASP A 142 15.04 -8.11 1.18
CA ASP A 142 14.79 -6.77 0.67
C ASP A 142 14.54 -6.84 -0.83
N LEU A 143 13.29 -6.62 -1.22
CA LEU A 143 12.87 -6.62 -2.61
C LEU A 143 12.83 -5.19 -3.14
N ALA A 144 13.50 -4.97 -4.27
CA ALA A 144 13.50 -3.71 -4.98
C ALA A 144 12.30 -3.59 -5.92
N TYR A 145 11.58 -2.48 -5.82
CA TYR A 145 10.46 -2.12 -6.69
C TYR A 145 10.78 -0.84 -7.45
N TYR A 146 10.55 -0.88 -8.76
CA TYR A 146 10.73 0.25 -9.65
C TYR A 146 9.38 0.65 -10.23
N GLY A 147 9.02 1.91 -10.04
CA GLY A 147 7.72 2.45 -10.38
C GLY A 147 7.81 3.70 -11.24
N LYS A 148 6.73 3.98 -11.96
CA LYS A 148 6.45 5.30 -12.54
C LYS A 148 5.19 5.89 -11.92
N LEU A 149 5.29 7.13 -11.48
CA LEU A 149 4.25 7.85 -10.77
C LEU A 149 3.12 8.26 -11.73
N GLU A 150 1.97 7.62 -11.57
CA GLU A 150 0.80 7.81 -12.40
C GLU A 150 -0.12 8.91 -11.83
N ASP A 151 -0.43 8.82 -10.53
CA ASP A 151 -1.34 9.73 -9.84
C ASP A 151 -0.86 10.01 -8.42
N ILE A 152 -1.21 11.18 -7.88
CA ILE A 152 -0.96 11.55 -6.49
C ILE A 152 -2.28 12.01 -5.91
N ILE A 153 -2.78 11.27 -4.92
CA ILE A 153 -4.05 11.58 -4.27
C ILE A 153 -3.82 11.85 -2.80
N GLU A 154 -4.68 12.66 -2.20
CA GLU A 154 -4.70 12.86 -0.76
C GLU A 154 -6.10 12.60 -0.23
N LEU A 155 -6.17 11.60 0.65
CA LEU A 155 -7.37 11.20 1.36
C LEU A 155 -7.61 12.14 2.53
N ASN A 156 -8.87 12.44 2.79
CA ASN A 156 -9.30 13.23 3.94
C ASN A 156 -10.08 12.33 4.90
N TYR A 157 -9.65 12.27 6.17
CA TYR A 157 -10.37 11.56 7.22
C TYR A 157 -11.19 12.56 8.01
N TYR A 158 -12.25 13.07 7.37
CA TYR A 158 -13.24 13.99 7.95
C TYR A 158 -12.63 15.26 8.58
N GLY A 159 -11.53 15.75 8.02
CA GLY A 159 -10.81 16.93 8.51
C GLY A 159 -9.84 16.67 9.66
N ARG A 160 -9.84 15.45 10.24
CA ARG A 160 -8.96 15.12 11.39
C ARG A 160 -7.50 14.98 10.99
N PHE A 161 -7.23 14.27 9.90
CA PHE A 161 -5.92 14.14 9.27
C PHE A 161 -6.08 13.79 7.79
N LYS A 162 -4.96 13.87 7.07
CA LYS A 162 -4.90 13.61 5.64
C LYS A 162 -3.77 12.64 5.34
N VAL A 163 -3.97 11.78 4.34
CA VAL A 163 -2.95 10.80 3.92
C VAL A 163 -2.73 10.93 2.42
N THR A 164 -1.50 11.26 2.02
CA THR A 164 -1.11 11.35 0.61
C THR A 164 -0.62 9.99 0.12
N LEU A 165 -1.17 9.51 -0.99
CA LEU A 165 -0.83 8.26 -1.64
C LEU A 165 -0.29 8.50 -3.05
N PHE A 166 0.70 7.70 -3.42
CA PHE A 166 1.35 7.73 -4.72
C PHE A 166 0.92 6.48 -5.48
N LYS A 167 0.13 6.67 -6.54
CA LYS A 167 -0.26 5.58 -7.43
C LYS A 167 0.85 5.39 -8.45
N CYS A 168 1.47 4.22 -8.46
CA CYS A 168 2.57 3.90 -9.37
C CYS A 168 2.23 2.70 -10.24
N LYS A 169 2.70 2.75 -11.50
CA LYS A 169 2.87 1.57 -12.33
C LYS A 169 4.17 0.90 -11.92
N TRP A 170 4.10 -0.30 -11.35
CA TRP A 170 5.27 -1.05 -10.89
C TRP A 170 5.73 -2.05 -11.95
N ALA A 171 7.00 -1.99 -12.33
CA ALA A 171 7.58 -2.92 -13.29
C ALA A 171 7.69 -4.34 -12.71
N ASP A 172 7.31 -5.35 -13.49
CA ASP A 172 7.58 -6.74 -13.14
C ASP A 172 9.03 -7.09 -13.51
N ILE A 173 9.87 -7.28 -12.49
CA ILE A 173 11.29 -7.64 -12.62
C ILE A 173 11.56 -9.11 -12.29
N THR A 174 10.52 -9.96 -12.22
CA THR A 174 10.64 -11.34 -11.77
C THR A 174 11.56 -12.17 -12.69
N GLY A 175 12.57 -12.81 -12.10
CA GLY A 175 13.55 -13.65 -12.81
C GLY A 175 14.46 -12.84 -13.75
N ASP A 176 14.87 -11.64 -13.32
CA ASP A 176 15.72 -10.67 -14.04
C ASP A 176 15.17 -10.21 -15.40
N ARG A 177 13.92 -10.58 -15.70
CA ARG A 177 13.23 -10.16 -16.92
C ARG A 177 12.79 -8.72 -16.74
N GLY A 178 13.48 -7.81 -17.43
CA GLY A 178 13.10 -6.39 -17.42
C GLY A 178 13.98 -5.51 -16.54
N LEU A 179 15.01 -6.06 -15.90
CA LEU A 179 16.09 -5.28 -15.29
C LEU A 179 17.38 -5.50 -16.10
N ARG A 180 18.05 -4.43 -16.50
CA ARG A 180 19.39 -4.50 -17.10
C ARG A 180 20.30 -3.52 -16.41
N LYS A 181 21.51 -3.96 -16.05
CA LYS A 181 22.58 -3.05 -15.66
C LYS A 181 23.55 -2.93 -16.83
N ASP A 182 23.88 -1.71 -17.20
CA ASP A 182 24.92 -1.47 -18.19
C ASP A 182 26.33 -1.59 -17.58
N PRO A 183 27.40 -1.60 -18.39
CA PRO A 183 28.78 -1.69 -17.89
C PRO A 183 29.20 -0.54 -16.96
N TRP A 184 28.46 0.57 -16.94
CA TRP A 184 28.71 1.74 -16.08
C TRP A 184 27.87 1.71 -14.80
N GLY A 185 27.06 0.67 -14.59
CA GLY A 185 26.25 0.47 -13.40
C GLY A 185 24.87 1.13 -13.43
N PHE A 186 24.45 1.75 -14.55
CA PHE A 186 23.11 2.30 -14.64
C PHE A 186 22.08 1.20 -14.80
N THR A 187 20.99 1.33 -14.05
CA THR A 187 19.87 0.38 -14.06
C THR A 187 18.80 0.83 -15.04
N SER A 188 18.54 0.02 -16.05
CA SER A 188 17.43 0.17 -17.01
C SER A 188 16.29 -0.78 -16.64
N VAL A 189 15.08 -0.25 -16.54
CA VAL A 189 13.88 -0.99 -16.15
C VAL A 189 12.87 -1.00 -17.30
N ASN A 190 12.36 -2.19 -17.64
CA ASN A 190 11.36 -2.37 -18.67
C ASN A 190 9.94 -2.33 -18.07
N PHE A 191 9.17 -1.31 -18.47
CA PHE A 191 7.78 -1.13 -18.04
C PHE A 191 6.75 -1.75 -19.01
N SER A 192 7.18 -2.56 -19.99
CA SER A 192 6.26 -3.29 -20.87
C SER A 192 5.51 -4.43 -20.15
N ARG A 193 5.96 -4.81 -18.95
CA ARG A 193 5.31 -5.76 -18.06
C ARG A 193 5.17 -5.12 -16.69
N LEU A 194 3.95 -5.11 -16.15
CA LEU A 194 3.64 -4.52 -14.85
C LEU A 194 3.20 -5.61 -13.88
N ILE A 195 3.50 -5.44 -12.59
CA ILE A 195 3.13 -6.39 -11.53
C ILE A 195 1.61 -6.52 -11.42
N HIS A 196 0.90 -5.39 -11.52
CA HIS A 196 -0.56 -5.32 -11.49
C HIS A 196 -1.04 -4.23 -12.46
N MET A 197 -2.20 -4.47 -13.10
CA MET A 197 -2.82 -3.56 -14.07
C MET A 197 -3.92 -2.67 -13.44
N GLY A 198 -4.21 -2.83 -12.15
CA GLY A 198 -5.13 -1.96 -11.42
C GLY A 198 -6.58 -2.44 -11.33
N ASP A 199 -6.83 -3.73 -11.49
CA ASP A 199 -8.14 -4.37 -11.24
C ASP A 199 -8.39 -4.59 -9.73
#